data_AF-A0A7S3KJC7-F1
#
_entry.id   AF-A0A7S3KJC7-F1
#
_cell.length_a   1.000
_cell.length_b   1.000
_cell.length_c   1.000
_cell.angle_alpha   90.00
_cell.angle_beta   90.00
_cell.angle_gamma   90.00
#
_symmetry.space_group_name_H-M   'P 1'
#
loop_
_entity.id
_entity.type
_entity.pdbx_description
1 polymer ?
#
loop_
_entity_poly.entity_id
_entity_poly.type
_entity_poly.pdbx_seq_one_letter_code
_entity_poly.pdbx_strand_id
1 'polypeptide(L)'
;GKAAEAELKVLQNSSTSGDIFQDSDLLRHNLVVFRGGENALQVLPPLVDIIQEARLNLVIYHLKNDEVNEAFKLVKDMEPVVPKEYIIKAVVHAVIGQGEENKEHLGIAQKLFQLVGGSATECDTIPGRQCMASCFFLLKQFDDVLVYLKSIKSYFLNDDDFNWNFGIASASAGEYKTAEEALIQVQKYREDYTYLSWLSRC
;
A
#
# COMPACT_ATOMS: atom_id res chain seq x y z
N GLY A 1 11.68 -7.24 -7.37
CA GLY A 1 12.93 -6.51 -7.12
C GLY A 1 14.06 -7.14 -7.91
N LYS A 2 15.08 -6.35 -8.27
CA LYS A 2 16.17 -6.78 -9.15
C LYS A 2 16.94 -8.02 -8.63
N ALA A 3 17.12 -8.15 -7.32
CA ALA A 3 17.77 -9.31 -6.71
C ALA A 3 16.97 -10.61 -6.91
N ALA A 4 15.66 -10.58 -6.65
CA ALA A 4 14.80 -11.75 -6.82
C ALA A 4 14.67 -12.17 -8.30
N GLU A 5 14.68 -11.20 -9.23
CA GLU A 5 14.74 -11.51 -10.67
C GLU A 5 16.08 -12.14 -11.08
N ALA A 6 17.19 -11.74 -10.46
CA ALA A 6 18.50 -12.34 -10.73
C ALA A 6 18.54 -13.82 -10.29
N GLU A 7 17.98 -14.15 -9.12
CA GLU A 7 17.87 -15.53 -8.65
C GLU A 7 17.03 -16.40 -9.60
N LEU A 8 15.93 -15.85 -10.12
CA LEU A 8 15.11 -16.54 -11.12
C LEU A 8 15.90 -16.86 -12.40
N LYS A 9 16.78 -15.96 -12.85
CA LYS A 9 17.63 -16.20 -14.02
C LYS A 9 18.62 -17.34 -13.79
N VAL A 10 19.10 -17.53 -12.56
CA VAL A 10 19.97 -18.68 -12.20
C VAL A 10 19.21 -20.00 -12.37
N LEU A 11 17.93 -20.05 -11.97
CA LEU A 11 17.08 -21.23 -12.16
C LEU A 11 16.86 -21.56 -13.65
N GLN A 12 16.63 -20.54 -14.49
CA GLN A 12 16.50 -20.72 -15.95
C GLN A 12 17.79 -21.27 -16.56
N ASN A 13 18.95 -20.72 -16.16
CA ASN A 13 20.24 -21.17 -16.67
C ASN A 13 20.61 -22.60 -16.21
N SER A 14 20.04 -23.05 -15.10
CA SER A 14 20.24 -24.41 -14.57
C SER A 14 19.29 -25.43 -15.20
N SER A 15 18.28 -24.97 -15.96
CA SER A 15 17.27 -25.83 -16.57
C SER A 15 17.75 -26.31 -17.95
N THR A 16 17.76 -27.62 -18.15
CA THR A 16 18.18 -28.27 -19.39
C THR A 16 17.05 -28.41 -20.42
N SER A 17 15.85 -27.88 -20.14
CA SER A 17 14.65 -28.06 -20.96
C SER A 17 13.79 -26.80 -20.94
N GLY A 18 13.50 -26.24 -22.11
CA GLY A 18 12.48 -25.20 -22.32
C GLY A 18 12.76 -23.83 -21.68
N ASP A 19 11.83 -22.90 -21.91
CA ASP A 19 11.76 -21.63 -21.20
C ASP A 19 10.88 -21.85 -19.95
N ILE A 20 11.51 -22.07 -18.79
CA ILE A 20 10.77 -22.37 -17.55
C ILE A 20 9.85 -21.22 -17.14
N PHE A 21 10.11 -20.01 -17.65
CA PHE A 21 9.24 -18.86 -17.43
C PHE A 21 7.98 -18.91 -18.28
N GLN A 22 7.93 -19.63 -19.39
CA GLN A 22 6.67 -19.81 -20.12
C GLN A 22 5.85 -20.96 -19.54
N ASP A 23 6.53 -21.97 -19.01
CA ASP A 23 5.90 -23.23 -18.58
C ASP A 23 5.41 -23.20 -17.12
N SER A 24 5.76 -22.18 -16.33
CA SER A 24 5.36 -22.06 -14.93
C SER A 24 4.56 -20.78 -14.64
N ASP A 25 3.28 -20.95 -14.32
CA ASP A 25 2.38 -19.87 -13.90
C ASP A 25 2.90 -19.09 -12.68
N LEU A 26 3.49 -19.78 -11.71
CA LEU A 26 4.07 -19.16 -10.52
C LEU A 26 5.27 -18.29 -10.85
N LEU A 27 6.14 -18.73 -11.76
CA LEU A 27 7.31 -17.95 -12.16
C LEU A 27 6.90 -16.72 -12.97
N ARG A 28 5.92 -16.84 -13.88
CA ARG A 28 5.34 -15.70 -14.60
C ARG A 28 4.75 -14.67 -13.66
N HIS A 29 3.92 -15.13 -12.72
CA HIS A 29 3.34 -14.30 -11.67
C HIS A 29 4.43 -13.53 -10.90
N ASN A 30 5.47 -14.23 -10.42
CA ASN A 30 6.53 -13.61 -9.63
C ASN A 30 7.35 -12.61 -10.44
N LEU A 31 7.60 -12.87 -11.73
CA LEU A 31 8.29 -11.93 -12.60
C LEU A 31 7.53 -10.60 -12.73
N VAL A 32 6.20 -10.63 -12.87
CA VAL A 32 5.37 -9.41 -12.89
C VAL A 32 5.59 -8.59 -11.62
N VAL A 33 5.51 -9.23 -10.46
CA VAL A 33 5.74 -8.58 -9.17
C VAL A 33 7.15 -8.01 -9.10
N PHE A 34 8.14 -8.77 -9.59
CA PHE A 34 9.54 -8.35 -9.48
C PHE A 34 9.91 -7.19 -10.37
N ARG A 35 9.26 -7.06 -11.53
CA ARG A 35 9.41 -5.94 -12.48
C ARG A 35 8.44 -4.79 -12.22
N GLY A 36 7.79 -4.77 -11.06
CA GLY A 36 6.94 -3.65 -10.65
C GLY A 36 5.62 -3.55 -11.43
N GLY A 37 5.12 -4.66 -11.98
CA GLY A 37 3.86 -4.70 -12.72
C GLY A 37 3.99 -4.73 -14.24
N GLU A 38 5.21 -4.84 -14.77
CA GLU A 38 5.41 -5.05 -16.21
C GLU A 38 4.67 -6.30 -16.68
N ASN A 39 3.87 -6.18 -17.76
CA ASN A 39 3.00 -7.23 -18.32
C ASN A 39 1.92 -7.77 -17.36
N ALA A 40 1.56 -7.03 -16.30
CA ALA A 40 0.57 -7.47 -15.32
C ALA A 40 -0.78 -7.86 -15.95
N LEU A 41 -1.30 -7.08 -16.90
CA LEU A 41 -2.58 -7.34 -17.56
C LEU A 41 -2.58 -8.59 -18.46
N GLN A 42 -1.42 -9.01 -18.95
CA GLN A 42 -1.31 -10.23 -19.74
C GLN A 42 -1.24 -11.48 -18.85
N VAL A 43 -0.58 -11.36 -17.69
CA VAL A 43 -0.21 -12.51 -16.86
C VAL A 43 -1.14 -12.71 -15.67
N LEU A 44 -1.55 -11.66 -14.96
CA LEU A 44 -2.29 -11.80 -13.69
C LEU A 44 -3.77 -12.19 -13.87
N PRO A 45 -4.55 -11.63 -14.81
CA PRO A 45 -5.99 -11.93 -14.89
C PRO A 45 -6.31 -13.43 -15.06
N PRO A 46 -5.60 -14.21 -15.89
CA PRO A 46 -5.81 -15.66 -15.99
C PRO A 46 -5.46 -16.43 -14.71
N LEU A 47 -4.64 -15.85 -13.82
CA LEU A 47 -4.12 -16.49 -12.62
C LEU A 47 -4.93 -16.15 -11.36
N VAL A 48 -5.92 -15.26 -11.45
CA VAL A 48 -6.69 -14.77 -10.29
C VAL A 48 -7.37 -15.88 -9.50
N ASP A 49 -7.85 -16.93 -10.16
CA ASP A 49 -8.52 -18.07 -9.52
C ASP A 49 -7.59 -19.28 -9.30
N ILE A 50 -6.30 -19.12 -9.63
CA ILE A 50 -5.27 -20.16 -9.53
C ILE A 50 -4.29 -19.83 -8.40
N ILE A 51 -3.85 -18.56 -8.33
CA ILE A 51 -2.90 -18.03 -7.36
C ILE A 51 -3.60 -16.97 -6.53
N GLN A 52 -3.65 -17.16 -5.21
CA GLN A 52 -4.33 -16.26 -4.28
C GLN A 52 -3.79 -14.82 -4.37
N GLU A 53 -2.47 -14.66 -4.50
CA GLU A 53 -1.80 -13.36 -4.62
C GLU A 53 -2.05 -12.65 -5.95
N ALA A 54 -2.47 -13.34 -7.02
CA ALA A 54 -2.62 -12.72 -8.34
C ALA A 54 -3.67 -11.62 -8.31
N ARG A 55 -4.80 -11.84 -7.62
CA ARG A 55 -5.85 -10.82 -7.42
C ARG A 55 -5.30 -9.59 -6.71
N LEU A 56 -4.58 -9.80 -5.59
CA LEU A 56 -4.04 -8.71 -4.77
C LEU A 56 -3.00 -7.89 -5.55
N ASN A 57 -2.12 -8.55 -6.30
CA ASN A 57 -1.12 -7.89 -7.12
C ASN A 57 -1.75 -7.11 -8.29
N LEU A 58 -2.83 -7.64 -8.87
CA LEU A 58 -3.58 -6.93 -9.93
C LEU A 58 -4.28 -5.68 -9.37
N VAL A 59 -4.83 -5.75 -8.15
CA VAL A 59 -5.38 -4.57 -7.46
C VAL A 59 -4.30 -3.51 -7.24
N ILE A 60 -3.12 -3.90 -6.72
CA ILE A 60 -2.00 -2.97 -6.54
C ILE A 60 -1.58 -2.34 -7.87
N TYR A 61 -1.55 -3.12 -8.95
CA TYR A 61 -1.24 -2.61 -10.29
C TYR A 61 -2.23 -1.53 -10.71
N HIS A 62 -3.53 -1.78 -10.62
CA HIS A 62 -4.55 -0.78 -10.99
C HIS A 62 -4.45 0.49 -10.12
N LEU A 63 -4.27 0.35 -8.81
CA LEU A 63 -4.10 1.51 -7.91
C LEU A 63 -2.88 2.37 -8.27
N LYS A 64 -1.76 1.76 -8.68
CA LYS A 64 -0.56 2.48 -9.10
C LYS A 64 -0.68 3.22 -10.42
N ASN A 65 -1.67 2.86 -11.25
CA ASN A 65 -1.95 3.50 -12.53
C ASN A 65 -3.20 4.39 -12.46
N ASP A 66 -3.65 4.76 -11.26
CA ASP A 66 -4.85 5.57 -11.00
C ASP A 66 -6.17 4.96 -11.54
N GLU A 67 -6.19 3.64 -11.80
CA GLU A 67 -7.35 2.88 -12.30
C GLU A 67 -8.21 2.36 -11.14
N VAL A 68 -8.66 3.26 -10.26
CA VAL A 68 -9.30 2.89 -8.98
C VAL A 68 -10.58 2.06 -9.16
N ASN A 69 -11.34 2.33 -10.22
CA ASN A 69 -12.57 1.57 -10.52
C ASN A 69 -12.29 0.11 -10.89
N GLU A 70 -11.19 -0.17 -11.60
CA GLU A 70 -10.80 -1.55 -11.92
C GLU A 70 -10.32 -2.28 -10.67
N ALA A 71 -9.55 -1.60 -9.81
CA ALA A 71 -9.19 -2.12 -8.49
C ALA A 71 -10.43 -2.48 -7.65
N PHE A 72 -11.47 -1.64 -7.67
CA PHE A 72 -12.71 -1.89 -6.93
C PHE A 72 -13.51 -3.08 -7.42
N LYS A 73 -13.60 -3.27 -8.75
CA LYS A 73 -14.27 -4.45 -9.33
C LYS A 73 -13.68 -5.76 -8.82
N LEU A 74 -12.37 -5.80 -8.55
CA LEU A 74 -11.67 -6.99 -8.07
C LEU A 74 -11.91 -7.29 -6.58
N VAL A 75 -12.23 -6.27 -5.76
CA VAL A 75 -12.37 -6.41 -4.30
C VAL A 75 -13.80 -6.31 -3.79
N LYS A 76 -14.75 -5.78 -4.58
CA LYS A 76 -16.13 -5.56 -4.14
C LYS A 76 -16.77 -6.84 -3.59
N ASP A 77 -16.63 -7.95 -4.32
CA ASP A 77 -17.20 -9.27 -3.99
C ASP A 77 -16.19 -10.18 -3.26
N MET A 78 -15.00 -9.68 -2.97
CA MET A 78 -13.99 -10.43 -2.22
C MET A 78 -14.38 -10.52 -0.75
N GLU A 79 -14.43 -11.73 -0.21
CA GLU A 79 -14.60 -12.01 1.22
C GLU A 79 -13.22 -12.23 1.85
N PRO A 80 -12.66 -11.24 2.59
CA PRO A 80 -11.31 -11.36 3.11
C PRO A 80 -11.24 -12.39 4.23
N VAL A 81 -10.23 -13.26 4.20
CA VAL A 81 -9.98 -14.28 5.23
C VAL A 81 -8.60 -14.15 5.86
N VAL A 82 -7.69 -13.39 5.24
CA VAL A 82 -6.34 -13.12 5.76
C VAL A 82 -6.04 -11.62 5.81
N PRO A 83 -5.18 -11.14 6.74
CA PRO A 83 -4.95 -9.71 6.94
C PRO A 83 -4.64 -8.90 5.68
N LYS A 84 -3.80 -9.44 4.78
CA LYS A 84 -3.44 -8.77 3.50
C LYS A 84 -4.65 -8.45 2.60
N GLU A 85 -5.68 -9.30 2.61
CA GLU A 85 -6.90 -9.08 1.83
C GLU A 85 -7.76 -7.97 2.44
N TYR A 86 -7.87 -7.95 3.78
CA TYR A 86 -8.54 -6.87 4.51
C TYR A 86 -7.87 -5.53 4.23
N ILE A 87 -6.54 -5.49 4.28
CA ILE A 87 -5.74 -4.27 4.03
C ILE A 87 -6.00 -3.75 2.63
N ILE A 88 -5.87 -4.59 1.59
CA ILE A 88 -6.10 -4.14 0.21
C ILE A 88 -7.54 -3.64 0.03
N LYS A 89 -8.53 -4.35 0.56
CA LYS A 89 -9.93 -3.90 0.46
C LYS A 89 -10.13 -2.56 1.16
N ALA A 90 -9.51 -2.35 2.32
CA ALA A 90 -9.55 -1.08 3.04
C ALA A 90 -8.93 0.07 2.23
N VAL A 91 -7.75 -0.16 1.61
CA VAL A 91 -7.07 0.85 0.79
C VAL A 91 -7.93 1.25 -0.42
N VAL A 92 -8.51 0.29 -1.15
CA VAL A 92 -9.37 0.59 -2.30
C VAL A 92 -10.58 1.43 -1.88
N HIS A 93 -11.25 1.06 -0.77
CA HIS A 93 -12.36 1.85 -0.24
C HIS A 93 -11.92 3.24 0.25
N ALA A 94 -10.74 3.38 0.82
CA ALA A 94 -10.20 4.67 1.25
C ALA A 94 -9.97 5.59 0.05
N VAL A 95 -9.34 5.09 -1.02
CA VAL A 95 -9.05 5.87 -2.23
C VAL A 95 -10.34 6.30 -2.93
N ILE A 96 -11.30 5.39 -3.13
CA ILE A 96 -12.60 5.76 -3.72
C ILE A 96 -13.35 6.75 -2.83
N GLY A 97 -13.43 6.46 -1.52
CA GLY A 97 -14.15 7.31 -0.59
C GLY A 97 -13.59 8.73 -0.51
N GLN A 98 -12.27 8.89 -0.66
CA GLN A 98 -11.63 10.21 -0.73
C GLN A 98 -11.87 10.89 -2.08
N GLY A 99 -11.75 10.16 -3.19
CA GLY A 99 -11.92 10.71 -4.54
C GLY A 99 -13.36 11.13 -4.87
N GLU A 100 -14.35 10.39 -4.37
CA GLU A 100 -15.78 10.66 -4.61
C GLU A 100 -16.47 11.38 -3.45
N GLU A 101 -15.72 11.73 -2.39
CA GLU A 101 -16.26 12.24 -1.13
C GLU A 101 -17.34 11.33 -0.50
N ASN A 102 -17.24 10.02 -0.76
CA ASN A 102 -18.22 9.03 -0.35
C ASN A 102 -17.97 8.51 1.07
N LYS A 103 -18.79 8.98 2.02
CA LYS A 103 -18.71 8.61 3.44
C LYS A 103 -18.94 7.12 3.73
N GLU A 104 -19.72 6.43 2.91
CA GLU A 104 -19.96 4.99 3.09
C GLU A 104 -18.68 4.20 2.85
N HIS A 105 -17.99 4.49 1.75
CA HIS A 105 -16.69 3.89 1.45
C HIS A 105 -15.64 4.22 2.51
N LEU A 106 -15.57 5.46 2.98
CA LEU A 106 -14.68 5.83 4.09
C LEU A 106 -15.00 5.06 5.38
N GLY A 107 -16.28 4.86 5.69
CA GLY A 107 -16.71 4.07 6.85
C GLY A 107 -16.35 2.60 6.73
N ILE A 108 -16.40 2.02 5.52
CA ILE A 108 -15.94 0.64 5.27
C ILE A 108 -14.43 0.55 5.45
N ALA A 109 -13.66 1.46 4.85
CA ALA A 109 -12.21 1.49 4.98
C ALA A 109 -11.77 1.58 6.45
N GLN A 110 -12.38 2.50 7.20
CA GLN A 110 -12.12 2.67 8.63
C GLN A 110 -12.33 1.37 9.42
N LYS A 111 -13.47 0.70 9.23
CA LYS A 111 -13.78 -0.57 9.93
C LYS A 111 -12.76 -1.66 9.60
N LEU A 112 -12.36 -1.79 8.34
CA LEU A 112 -11.40 -2.80 7.90
C LEU A 112 -10.00 -2.51 8.47
N PHE A 113 -9.55 -1.25 8.45
CA PHE A 113 -8.30 -0.86 9.07
C PHE A 113 -8.30 -1.12 10.58
N GLN A 114 -9.38 -0.78 11.27
CA GLN A 114 -9.52 -1.04 12.71
C GLN A 114 -9.51 -2.54 13.03
N LEU A 115 -10.16 -3.36 12.19
CA LEU A 115 -10.20 -4.81 12.37
C LEU A 115 -8.79 -5.41 12.30
N VAL A 116 -7.99 -5.01 11.31
CA VAL A 116 -6.60 -5.49 11.17
C VAL A 116 -5.73 -4.95 12.29
N GLY A 117 -5.76 -3.63 12.50
CA GLY A 117 -4.89 -2.97 13.48
C GLY A 117 -5.19 -3.31 14.94
N GLY A 118 -6.43 -3.69 15.25
CA GLY A 118 -6.85 -4.17 16.57
C GLY A 118 -6.74 -5.69 16.75
N SER A 119 -6.37 -6.45 15.72
CA SER A 119 -6.23 -7.90 15.82
C SER A 119 -5.03 -8.28 16.69
N ALA A 120 -5.21 -9.25 17.59
CA ALA A 120 -4.15 -9.72 18.48
C ALA A 120 -2.91 -10.29 17.73
N THR A 121 -3.07 -10.72 16.48
CA THR A 121 -1.97 -11.25 15.67
C THR A 121 -1.22 -10.16 14.89
N GLU A 122 -1.85 -9.00 14.66
CA GLU A 122 -1.33 -7.96 13.78
C GLU A 122 -1.05 -6.64 14.52
N CYS A 123 -1.60 -6.40 15.70
CA CYS A 123 -1.50 -5.11 16.39
C CYS A 123 -0.06 -4.64 16.66
N ASP A 124 0.87 -5.58 16.81
CA ASP A 124 2.30 -5.31 17.02
C ASP A 124 3.14 -5.41 15.73
N THR A 125 2.52 -5.69 14.59
CA THR A 125 3.19 -5.72 13.30
C THR A 125 3.21 -4.33 12.66
N ILE A 126 4.16 -4.09 11.75
CA ILE A 126 4.22 -2.85 10.98
C ILE A 126 2.91 -2.62 10.19
N PRO A 127 2.37 -3.61 9.44
CA PRO A 127 1.10 -3.46 8.74
C PRO A 127 -0.07 -3.13 9.67
N GLY A 128 -0.17 -3.76 10.85
CA GLY A 128 -1.25 -3.47 11.80
C GLY A 128 -1.17 -2.04 12.35
N ARG A 129 0.03 -1.57 12.66
CA ARG A 129 0.26 -0.17 13.10
C ARG A 129 -0.05 0.84 11.99
N GLN A 130 0.31 0.54 10.74
CA GLN A 130 -0.08 1.35 9.58
C GLN A 130 -1.61 1.39 9.42
N CYS A 131 -2.30 0.26 9.61
CA CYS A 131 -3.76 0.20 9.56
C CYS A 131 -4.40 1.10 10.63
N MET A 132 -3.95 1.03 11.88
CA MET A 132 -4.46 1.92 12.93
C MET A 132 -4.18 3.39 12.62
N ALA A 133 -2.98 3.72 12.14
CA ALA A 133 -2.66 5.08 11.69
C ALA A 133 -3.62 5.54 10.59
N SER A 134 -3.87 4.72 9.57
CA SER A 134 -4.82 5.02 8.49
C SER A 134 -6.25 5.19 9.00
N CYS A 135 -6.69 4.37 9.96
CA CYS A 135 -8.00 4.50 10.60
C CYS A 135 -8.18 5.87 11.26
N PHE A 136 -7.22 6.28 12.10
CA PHE A 136 -7.27 7.57 12.78
C PHE A 136 -7.08 8.76 11.82
N PHE A 137 -6.34 8.57 10.72
CA PHE A 137 -6.23 9.55 9.65
C PHE A 137 -7.60 9.87 9.04
N LEU A 138 -8.40 8.84 8.73
CA LEU A 138 -9.76 9.02 8.21
C LEU A 138 -10.68 9.73 9.21
N LEU A 139 -10.45 9.51 10.51
CA LEU A 139 -11.14 10.20 11.60
C LEU A 139 -10.62 11.61 11.90
N LYS A 140 -9.50 12.02 11.28
CA LYS A 140 -8.79 13.27 11.56
C LYS A 140 -8.32 13.40 13.02
N GLN A 141 -8.06 12.27 13.69
CA GLN A 141 -7.53 12.22 15.06
C GLN A 141 -6.00 12.12 15.01
N PHE A 142 -5.35 13.24 14.71
CA PHE A 142 -3.92 13.23 14.38
C PHE A 142 -3.00 12.91 15.56
N ASP A 143 -3.40 13.22 16.80
CA ASP A 143 -2.66 12.79 17.99
C ASP A 143 -2.56 11.26 18.06
N ASP A 144 -3.67 10.56 17.80
CA ASP A 144 -3.72 9.09 17.78
C ASP A 144 -2.93 8.53 16.59
N VAL A 145 -2.99 9.17 15.42
CA VAL A 145 -2.14 8.81 14.26
C VAL A 145 -0.66 8.79 14.64
N LEU A 146 -0.20 9.82 15.35
CA LEU A 146 1.21 9.96 15.72
C LEU A 146 1.67 8.87 16.70
N VAL A 147 0.80 8.36 17.58
CA VAL A 147 1.13 7.22 18.45
C VAL A 147 1.60 6.02 17.62
N TYR A 148 0.87 5.69 16.55
CA TYR A 148 1.21 4.57 15.69
C TYR A 148 2.40 4.87 14.78
N LEU A 149 2.42 6.03 14.09
CA LEU A 149 3.51 6.35 13.18
C LEU A 149 4.86 6.48 13.90
N LYS A 150 4.91 7.14 15.06
CA LYS A 150 6.15 7.26 15.85
C LYS A 150 6.72 5.88 16.21
N SER A 151 5.85 4.90 16.49
CA SER A 151 6.27 3.54 16.88
C SER A 151 6.95 2.73 15.77
N ILE A 152 6.73 3.09 14.49
CA ILE A 152 7.32 2.40 13.33
C ILE A 152 8.27 3.29 12.51
N LYS A 153 8.49 4.55 12.93
CA LYS A 153 9.29 5.55 12.18
C LYS A 153 10.69 5.06 11.81
N SER A 154 11.36 4.31 12.67
CA SER A 154 12.72 3.81 12.45
C SER A 154 12.86 2.91 11.22
N TYR A 155 11.77 2.28 10.77
CA TYR A 155 11.75 1.41 9.59
C TYR A 155 11.57 2.17 8.26
N PHE A 156 11.23 3.46 8.30
CA PHE A 156 10.77 4.23 7.14
C PHE A 156 11.50 5.58 6.96
N LEU A 157 12.72 5.71 7.48
CA LEU A 157 13.45 7.00 7.49
C LEU A 157 13.57 7.67 6.11
N ASN A 158 13.72 6.87 5.05
CA ASN A 158 13.88 7.35 3.67
C ASN A 158 12.65 7.10 2.80
N ASP A 159 11.50 6.80 3.41
CA ASP A 159 10.26 6.54 2.68
C ASP A 159 9.47 7.84 2.55
N ASP A 160 9.34 8.34 1.32
CA ASP A 160 8.68 9.61 1.02
C ASP A 160 7.19 9.59 1.42
N ASP A 161 6.49 8.47 1.20
CA ASP A 161 5.06 8.35 1.50
C ASP A 161 4.82 8.34 3.02
N PHE A 162 5.69 7.67 3.77
CA PHE A 162 5.69 7.69 5.22
C PHE A 162 6.02 9.07 5.77
N ASN A 163 7.11 9.70 5.32
CA ASN A 163 7.54 11.01 5.80
C ASN A 163 6.52 12.10 5.47
N TRP A 164 5.86 12.01 4.31
CA TRP A 164 4.73 12.86 3.96
C TRP A 164 3.59 12.73 4.96
N ASN A 165 3.10 11.50 5.18
CA ASN A 165 2.01 11.25 6.12
C ASN A 165 2.38 11.63 7.57
N PHE A 166 3.60 11.33 7.99
CA PHE A 166 4.09 11.69 9.32
C PHE A 166 4.19 13.20 9.50
N GLY A 167 4.67 13.92 8.49
CA GLY A 167 4.76 15.38 8.47
C GLY A 167 3.41 16.05 8.58
N ILE A 168 2.44 15.67 7.74
CA ILE A 168 1.08 16.26 7.78
C ILE A 168 0.36 15.95 9.10
N ALA A 169 0.54 14.75 9.67
CA ALA A 169 -0.03 14.41 10.97
C ALA A 169 0.60 15.25 12.09
N SER A 170 1.92 15.43 12.06
CA SER A 170 2.66 16.25 13.02
C SER A 170 2.20 17.71 12.96
N ALA A 171 2.09 18.29 11.77
CA ALA A 171 1.62 19.66 11.59
C ALA A 171 0.17 19.82 12.08
N SER A 172 -0.68 18.83 11.79
CA SER A 172 -2.09 18.84 12.21
C SER A 172 -2.28 18.70 13.73
N ALA A 173 -1.32 18.05 14.42
CA ALA A 173 -1.27 17.97 15.88
C ALA A 173 -0.54 19.17 16.53
N GLY A 174 -0.03 20.12 15.73
CA GLY A 174 0.71 21.29 16.22
C GLY A 174 2.19 21.04 16.53
N GLU A 175 2.73 19.86 16.20
CA GLU A 175 4.16 19.52 16.33
C GLU A 175 4.98 20.05 15.13
N TYR A 176 4.93 21.36 14.88
CA TYR A 176 5.47 21.99 13.65
C TYR A 176 6.95 21.70 13.39
N LYS A 177 7.79 21.73 14.42
CA LYS A 177 9.22 21.40 14.27
C LYS A 177 9.44 19.97 13.76
N THR A 178 8.71 19.01 14.33
CA THR A 178 8.77 17.60 13.92
C THR A 178 8.20 17.41 12.51
N ALA A 179 7.17 18.19 12.18
CA ALA A 179 6.58 18.20 10.85
C ALA A 179 7.58 18.68 9.79
N GLU A 180 8.26 19.81 10.03
CA GLU A 180 9.27 20.36 9.13
C GLU A 180 10.40 19.35 8.88
N GLU A 181 10.96 18.77 9.97
CA GLU A 181 12.03 17.77 9.90
C GLU A 181 11.64 16.56 9.04
N ALA A 182 10.37 16.14 9.09
CA ALA A 182 9.86 15.03 8.28
C ALA A 182 9.60 15.44 6.82
N LEU A 183 8.95 16.59 6.60
CA LEU A 183 8.58 17.06 5.27
C LEU A 183 9.82 17.35 4.41
N ILE A 184 10.89 17.90 4.97
CA ILE A 184 12.13 18.18 4.22
C ILE A 184 12.75 16.91 3.61
N GLN A 185 12.57 15.75 4.24
CA GLN A 185 13.08 14.47 3.74
C GLN A 185 12.35 14.00 2.47
N VAL A 186 11.11 14.46 2.26
CA VAL A 186 10.27 14.06 1.12
C VAL A 186 10.85 14.64 -0.18
N GLN A 187 11.05 13.79 -1.19
CA GLN A 187 11.52 14.21 -2.50
C GLN A 187 10.41 14.19 -3.56
N LYS A 188 9.57 13.16 -3.56
CA LYS A 188 8.53 12.88 -4.55
C LYS A 188 7.49 14.00 -4.75
N TYR A 189 7.14 14.73 -3.69
CA TYR A 189 6.02 15.68 -3.68
C TYR A 189 6.44 17.15 -3.72
N ARG A 190 7.73 17.48 -3.92
CA ARG A 190 8.24 18.84 -3.72
C ARG A 190 7.62 19.92 -4.61
N GLU A 191 7.11 19.53 -5.77
CA GLU A 191 6.45 20.44 -6.72
C GLU A 191 4.94 20.56 -6.48
N ASP A 192 4.37 19.72 -5.61
CA ASP A 192 2.94 19.75 -5.28
C ASP A 192 2.62 20.98 -4.42
N TYR A 193 1.59 21.71 -4.81
CA TYR A 193 1.08 22.85 -4.04
C TYR A 193 0.74 22.46 -2.60
N THR A 194 0.17 21.27 -2.39
CA THR A 194 -0.20 20.74 -1.07
C THR A 194 1.04 20.59 -0.20
N TYR A 195 2.15 20.11 -0.76
CA TYR A 195 3.43 19.99 -0.07
C TYR A 195 3.95 21.35 0.35
N LEU A 196 4.01 22.30 -0.58
CA LEU A 196 4.48 23.67 -0.29
C LEU A 196 3.62 24.36 0.77
N SER A 197 2.30 24.16 0.71
CA SER A 197 1.36 24.72 1.70
C SER A 197 1.63 24.18 3.10
N TRP A 198 1.81 22.87 3.26
CA TRP A 198 2.13 22.28 4.56
C TRP A 198 3.49 22.70 5.10
N LEU A 199 4.52 22.70 4.24
CA LEU A 199 5.86 23.11 4.65
C LEU A 199 5.88 24.58 5.10
N SER A 200 5.13 25.47 4.46
CA SER A 200 5.05 26.88 4.85
C SER A 200 4.37 27.16 6.20
N ARG A 201 3.59 26.19 6.71
CA ARG A 201 2.91 26.28 8.01
C ARG A 201 3.77 25.82 9.17
N CYS A 202 4.83 25.08 8.89
CA CYS A 202 5.76 24.57 9.89
C CYS A 202 6.82 25.62 10.20
#